data_AF-A0A318IE72-F1
#
_entry.id   AF-A0A318IE72-F1
#
_cell.length_a   1.000
_cell.length_b   1.000
_cell.length_c   1.000
_cell.angle_alpha   90.00
_cell.angle_beta   90.00
_cell.angle_gamma   90.00
#
_symmetry.space_group_name_H-M   'P 1'
#
loop_
_entity.id
_entity.type
_entity.pdbx_description
1 polymer ?
#
loop_
_entity_poly.entity_id
_entity_poly.type
_entity_poly.pdbx_seq_one_letter_code
_entity_poly.pdbx_strand_id
1 'polypeptide(L)'
;MEKYFQEISKIELITPDEEADLAKRIRDGDQIALNKLVNANLRFVVSAAKQYQGKGLRLSDLINEGNIGLVKAAKRFDETRGFKFISYVVWWIRQSILQAMSEHSRMIRLPGNWI
;
A
#
# COMPACT_ATOMS: atom_id res chain seq x y z
N MET A 1 6.56 -15.80 2.57
CA MET A 1 7.14 -14.43 2.64
C MET A 1 8.44 -14.31 1.86
N GLU A 2 9.36 -15.27 1.94
CA GLU A 2 10.63 -15.21 1.19
C GLU A 2 10.44 -15.15 -0.33
N LYS A 3 9.60 -16.03 -0.90
CA LYS A 3 9.22 -15.99 -2.33
C LYS A 3 8.67 -14.62 -2.75
N TYR A 4 7.77 -14.04 -1.95
CA TYR A 4 7.21 -12.70 -2.20
C TYR A 4 8.29 -11.62 -2.24
N PHE A 5 9.25 -11.64 -1.31
CA PHE A 5 10.35 -10.67 -1.31
C PHE A 5 11.26 -10.82 -2.53
N GLN A 6 11.53 -12.06 -2.96
CA GLN A 6 12.29 -12.33 -4.19
C GLN A 6 11.55 -11.89 -5.46
N GLU A 7 10.22 -11.99 -5.48
CA GLU A 7 9.39 -11.53 -6.59
C GLU A 7 9.42 -10.01 -6.69
N ILE A 8 9.13 -9.30 -5.59
CA ILE A 8 9.10 -7.82 -5.63
C ILE A 8 10.48 -7.18 -5.81
N SER A 9 11.57 -7.89 -5.47
CA SER A 9 12.92 -7.38 -5.72
C SER A 9 13.31 -7.38 -7.19
N LYS A 10 12.65 -8.20 -8.02
CA LYS A 10 12.88 -8.29 -9.46
C LYS A 10 12.08 -7.26 -10.27
N ILE A 11 11.14 -6.56 -9.63
CA ILE A 11 10.33 -5.54 -10.29
C ILE A 11 11.19 -4.31 -10.55
N GLU A 12 11.19 -3.86 -11.81
CA GLU A 12 11.91 -2.67 -12.24
C GLU A 12 11.35 -1.40 -11.60
N LEU A 13 12.24 -0.45 -11.33
CA LEU A 13 11.87 0.87 -10.84
C LEU A 13 11.35 1.70 -12.03
N ILE A 14 10.27 2.43 -11.81
CA ILE A 14 9.73 3.37 -12.80
C ILE A 14 10.43 4.72 -12.68
N THR A 15 10.57 5.41 -13.80
CA THR A 15 11.09 6.79 -13.83
C THR A 15 9.99 7.79 -13.48
N PRO A 16 10.33 9.04 -13.12
CA PRO A 16 9.32 10.09 -12.90
C PRO A 16 8.42 10.36 -14.11
N ASP A 17 8.98 10.30 -15.32
CA ASP A 17 8.22 10.50 -16.56
C ASP A 17 7.25 9.33 -16.80
N GLU A 18 7.69 8.11 -16.51
CA GLU A 18 6.84 6.92 -16.58
C GLU A 18 5.75 6.95 -15.50
N GLU A 19 6.05 7.41 -14.28
CA GLU A 19 5.06 7.61 -13.23
C GLU A 19 3.94 8.56 -13.69
N ALA A 20 4.30 9.65 -14.38
CA ALA A 20 3.32 10.59 -14.93
C ALA A 20 2.47 9.99 -16.06
N ASP A 21 3.08 9.25 -17.00
CA ASP A 21 2.33 8.54 -18.06
C ASP A 21 1.35 7.52 -17.48
N LEU A 22 1.82 6.72 -16.52
CA LEU A 22 0.98 5.72 -15.85
C LEU A 22 -0.17 6.38 -15.11
N ALA A 23 0.08 7.46 -14.35
CA ALA A 23 -0.96 8.18 -13.62
C ALA A 23 -2.06 8.72 -14.57
N LYS A 24 -1.65 9.28 -15.71
CA LYS A 24 -2.59 9.74 -16.74
C LYS A 24 -3.45 8.60 -17.28
N ARG A 25 -2.84 7.47 -17.64
CA ARG A 25 -3.56 6.30 -18.18
C ARG A 25 -4.49 5.65 -17.16
N ILE A 26 -4.10 5.64 -15.88
CA ILE A 26 -4.94 5.16 -14.77
C ILE A 26 -6.22 5.96 -14.66
N ARG A 27 -6.15 7.29 -14.87
CA ARG A 27 -7.32 8.18 -14.89
C ARG A 27 -8.31 7.80 -15.99
N ASP A 28 -7.78 7.35 -17.13
CA ASP A 28 -8.57 6.87 -18.27
C ASP A 28 -9.05 5.41 -18.09
N GLY A 29 -8.77 4.78 -16.94
CA GLY A 29 -9.23 3.43 -16.60
C GLY A 29 -8.28 2.29 -17.00
N ASP A 30 -7.02 2.59 -17.36
CA ASP A 30 -6.03 1.58 -17.73
C ASP A 30 -5.59 0.74 -16.52
N GLN A 31 -6.14 -0.47 -16.44
CA GLN A 31 -5.83 -1.43 -15.38
C GLN A 31 -4.39 -1.99 -15.47
N ILE A 32 -3.79 -2.03 -16.66
CA ILE A 32 -2.39 -2.46 -16.84
C ILE A 32 -1.46 -1.39 -16.27
N ALA A 33 -1.75 -0.11 -16.54
CA ALA A 33 -1.01 1.01 -15.97
C ALA A 33 -1.11 1.01 -14.44
N LEU A 34 -2.31 0.77 -13.89
CA LEU A 34 -2.52 0.66 -12.45
C LEU A 34 -1.68 -0.48 -11.84
N ASN A 35 -1.71 -1.65 -12.46
CA ASN A 35 -0.93 -2.80 -11.98
C ASN A 35 0.57 -2.51 -12.03
N LYS A 36 1.07 -1.86 -13.10
CA LYS A 36 2.49 -1.49 -13.23
C LYS A 36 2.91 -0.50 -12.14
N LEU A 37 2.13 0.57 -11.93
CA LEU A 37 2.41 1.58 -10.91
C LEU A 37 2.40 0.97 -9.50
N VAL A 38 1.42 0.11 -9.19
CA VAL A 38 1.33 -0.58 -7.89
C VAL A 38 2.53 -1.52 -7.70
N ASN A 39 2.85 -2.34 -8.70
CA ASN A 39 3.93 -3.31 -8.63
C ASN A 39 5.29 -2.64 -8.37
N ALA A 40 5.56 -1.53 -9.05
CA ALA A 40 6.80 -0.75 -8.87
C ALA A 40 6.98 -0.22 -7.44
N ASN A 41 5.87 -0.07 -6.68
CA ASN A 41 5.86 0.50 -5.35
C ASN A 41 5.71 -0.53 -4.21
N LEU A 42 5.64 -1.85 -4.50
CA LEU A 42 5.48 -2.88 -3.46
C LEU A 42 6.63 -2.91 -2.45
N ARG A 43 7.86 -2.63 -2.88
CA ARG A 43 9.05 -2.56 -2.01
C ARG A 43 8.91 -1.44 -0.98
N PHE A 44 8.31 -0.31 -1.37
CA PHE A 44 8.05 0.81 -0.48
C PHE A 44 7.03 0.43 0.61
N VAL A 45 5.96 -0.29 0.24
CA VAL A 45 4.96 -0.79 1.21
C VAL A 45 5.62 -1.67 2.26
N VAL A 46 6.51 -2.59 1.86
CA VAL A 46 7.23 -3.45 2.81
C VAL A 46 8.06 -2.63 3.80
N SER A 47 8.77 -1.60 3.31
CA SER A 47 9.54 -0.69 4.17
C SER A 47 8.65 0.07 5.16
N ALA A 48 7.50 0.58 4.69
CA ALA A 48 6.54 1.28 5.54
C ALA A 48 5.92 0.36 6.60
N ALA A 49 5.53 -0.86 6.22
CA ALA A 49 4.89 -1.84 7.10
C ALA A 49 5.81 -2.31 8.24
N LYS A 50 7.12 -2.45 7.98
CA LYS A 50 8.12 -2.82 9.00
C LYS A 50 8.13 -1.88 10.21
N GLN A 51 7.76 -0.61 10.05
CA GLN A 51 7.69 0.37 11.15
C GLN A 51 6.57 0.06 12.18
N TYR A 52 5.62 -0.80 11.82
CA TYR A 52 4.49 -1.20 12.66
C TYR A 52 4.61 -2.62 13.20
N GLN A 53 5.71 -3.33 12.89
CA GLN A 53 5.94 -4.69 13.35
C GLN A 53 6.02 -4.76 14.88
N GLY A 54 5.54 -5.86 15.45
CA GLY A 54 5.51 -6.09 16.91
C GLY A 54 4.37 -5.39 17.65
N LYS A 55 3.44 -4.74 16.94
CA LYS A 55 2.30 -4.01 17.53
C LYS A 55 0.95 -4.73 17.38
N GLY A 56 0.98 -6.06 17.38
CA GLY A 56 -0.22 -6.92 17.39
C GLY A 56 -0.48 -7.68 16.09
N LEU A 57 -0.29 -7.06 14.92
CA LEU A 57 -0.43 -7.74 13.63
C LEU A 57 0.90 -8.34 13.15
N ARG A 58 0.82 -9.45 12.40
CA ARG A 58 1.99 -10.04 11.74
C ARG A 58 2.43 -9.15 10.59
N LEU A 59 3.72 -9.20 10.23
CA LEU A 59 4.26 -8.40 9.14
C LEU A 59 3.54 -8.65 7.80
N SER A 60 3.14 -9.90 7.52
CA SER A 60 2.34 -10.25 6.34
C SER A 60 1.04 -9.48 6.26
N ASP A 61 0.34 -9.35 7.39
CA ASP A 61 -0.96 -8.69 7.47
C ASP A 61 -0.78 -7.17 7.30
N LEU A 62 0.24 -6.59 7.95
CA LEU A 62 0.61 -5.18 7.77
C LEU A 62 0.97 -4.85 6.31
N ILE A 63 1.70 -5.74 5.63
CA ILE A 63 2.02 -5.58 4.20
C ILE A 63 0.74 -5.65 3.35
N ASN A 64 -0.14 -6.60 3.62
CA ASN A 64 -1.40 -6.74 2.88
C ASN A 64 -2.26 -5.48 3.02
N GLU A 65 -2.40 -4.96 4.23
CA GLU A 65 -3.13 -3.72 4.51
C GLU A 65 -2.47 -2.50 3.87
N GLY A 66 -1.13 -2.43 3.91
CA GLY A 66 -0.39 -1.41 3.20
C GLY A 66 -0.61 -1.46 1.69
N ASN A 67 -0.66 -2.66 1.09
CA ASN A 67 -0.94 -2.84 -0.34
C ASN A 67 -2.35 -2.38 -0.69
N ILE A 68 -3.34 -2.64 0.17
CA ILE A 68 -4.70 -2.11 0.01
C ILE A 68 -4.69 -0.57 0.02
N GLY A 69 -3.94 0.04 0.94
CA GLY A 69 -3.73 1.49 0.97
C GLY A 69 -3.08 2.02 -0.31
N LEU A 70 -2.03 1.37 -0.81
CA LEU A 70 -1.34 1.72 -2.05
C LEU A 70 -2.30 1.68 -3.26
N VAL A 71 -3.10 0.62 -3.41
CA VAL A 71 -4.05 0.50 -4.53
C VAL A 71 -5.11 1.61 -4.46
N LYS A 72 -5.62 1.92 -3.26
CA LYS A 72 -6.56 3.04 -3.06
C LYS A 72 -5.93 4.38 -3.45
N ALA A 73 -4.66 4.60 -3.09
CA ALA A 73 -3.91 5.78 -3.47
C ALA A 73 -3.73 5.87 -4.99
N ALA A 74 -3.28 4.79 -5.63
CA ALA A 74 -3.06 4.72 -7.07
C ALA A 74 -4.31 5.07 -7.88
N LYS A 75 -5.49 4.59 -7.46
CA LYS A 75 -6.77 4.90 -8.11
C LYS A 75 -7.24 6.35 -7.94
N ARG A 76 -6.71 7.07 -6.94
CA ARG A 76 -7.14 8.44 -6.58
C ARG A 76 -6.07 9.49 -6.81
N PHE A 77 -4.88 9.07 -7.21
CA PHE A 77 -3.77 9.97 -7.45
C PHE A 77 -4.07 10.85 -8.66
N ASP A 78 -3.67 12.11 -8.55
CA ASP A 78 -3.86 13.13 -9.57
C ASP A 78 -2.53 13.86 -9.75
N GLU A 79 -1.80 13.47 -10.79
CA GLU A 79 -0.46 13.97 -11.11
C GLU A 79 -0.46 15.48 -11.45
N THR A 80 -1.62 16.05 -11.80
CA THR A 80 -1.74 17.48 -12.16
C THR A 80 -1.56 18.41 -10.96
N ARG A 81 -1.59 17.88 -9.74
CA ARG A 81 -1.46 18.65 -8.50
C ARG A 81 -0.02 18.96 -8.09
N GLY A 82 0.97 18.53 -8.88
CA GLY A 82 2.36 18.93 -8.72
C GLY A 82 3.11 18.28 -7.55
N PHE A 83 2.62 17.17 -7.01
CA PHE A 83 3.32 16.37 -6.00
C PHE A 83 3.62 14.95 -6.51
N LYS A 84 4.71 14.36 -6.02
CA LYS A 84 5.14 13.01 -6.36
C LYS A 84 4.14 11.97 -5.85
N PHE A 85 3.97 10.86 -6.58
CA PHE A 85 3.07 9.78 -6.18
C PHE A 85 3.38 9.24 -4.79
N ILE A 86 4.67 9.00 -4.48
CA ILE A 86 5.10 8.50 -3.17
C ILE A 86 4.61 9.39 -2.02
N SER A 87 4.61 10.72 -2.19
CA SER A 87 4.13 11.65 -1.16
C SER A 87 2.65 11.43 -0.83
N TYR A 88 1.85 11.07 -1.83
CA TYR A 88 0.44 10.76 -1.66
C TYR A 88 0.23 9.40 -0.99
N VAL A 89 0.95 8.39 -1.46
CA VAL A 89 0.84 7.00 -1.04
C VAL A 89 1.14 6.80 0.45
N VAL A 90 2.11 7.53 1.01
CA VAL A 90 2.51 7.43 2.42
C VAL A 90 1.30 7.54 3.36
N TRP A 91 0.42 8.50 3.12
CA TRP A 91 -0.77 8.73 3.95
C TRP A 91 -1.74 7.56 3.87
N TRP A 92 -2.00 7.04 2.67
CA TRP A 92 -2.93 5.93 2.46
C TRP A 92 -2.43 4.62 3.05
N ILE A 93 -1.15 4.30 2.90
CA ILE A 93 -0.54 3.11 3.52
C ILE A 93 -0.67 3.20 5.04
N ARG A 94 -0.27 4.34 5.61
CA ARG A 94 -0.36 4.57 7.05
C ARG A 94 -1.79 4.46 7.55
N GLN A 95 -2.74 5.09 6.87
CA GLN A 95 -4.15 5.06 7.23
C GLN A 95 -4.70 3.63 7.21
N SER A 96 -4.38 2.84 6.18
CA SER A 96 -4.88 1.46 6.06
C SER A 96 -4.31 0.56 7.16
N ILE A 97 -3.00 0.65 7.42
CA ILE A 97 -2.35 -0.13 8.48
C ILE A 97 -2.92 0.21 9.86
N LEU A 98 -3.03 1.50 10.20
CA LEU A 98 -3.55 1.93 11.50
C LEU A 98 -5.01 1.53 11.71
N GLN A 99 -5.82 1.59 10.64
CA GLN A 99 -7.21 1.13 10.69
C GLN A 99 -7.29 -0.36 11.04
N ALA A 100 -6.54 -1.22 10.32
CA ALA A 100 -6.53 -2.65 10.55
C ALA A 100 -6.04 -3.03 11.96
N MET A 101 -5.01 -2.33 12.47
CA MET A 101 -4.55 -2.52 13.84
C MET A 101 -5.64 -2.17 14.88
N SER A 102 -6.40 -1.09 14.65
CA SER A 102 -7.50 -0.70 15.52
C SER A 102 -8.65 -1.72 15.49
N GLU A 103 -8.99 -2.24 14.32
CA GLU A 103 -10.01 -3.29 14.13
C GLU A 103 -9.60 -4.59 14.81
N HIS A 104 -8.35 -5.03 14.62
CA HIS A 104 -7.81 -6.22 15.28
C HIS A 104 -7.77 -6.08 16.81
N SER A 105 -7.35 -4.92 17.32
CA SER A 105 -7.35 -4.66 18.77
C SER A 105 -8.77 -4.69 19.35
N ARG A 106 -9.78 -4.18 18.63
CA ARG A 106 -11.20 -4.26 19.03
C ARG A 106 -11.69 -5.70 19.06
N MET A 107 -11.31 -6.51 18.07
CA MET A 107 -11.69 -7.94 18.00
C MET A 107 -11.14 -8.73 19.20
N ILE A 108 -9.88 -8.51 19.58
CA ILE A 108 -9.27 -9.17 20.77
C ILE A 108 -9.92 -8.68 22.07
N ARG A 109 -10.40 -7.43 22.10
CA ARG A 109 -11.02 -6.79 23.29
C ARG A 109 -12.52 -7.02 23.42
N LEU A 110 -13.14 -7.87 22.60
CA LEU A 110 -14.57 -8.20 22.76
C LEU A 110 -14.81 -8.74 24.19
N PRO A 111 -15.73 -8.13 24.98
CA PRO A 111 -15.92 -8.50 26.38
C PRO A 111 -16.57 -9.89 26.50
N GLY A 112 -16.03 -10.74 27.37
CA GLY A 112 -16.49 -12.11 27.64
C GLY A 112 -17.83 -12.24 28.38
N ASN A 113 -18.75 -11.29 28.22
CA ASN A 113 -20.08 -11.33 28.85
C ASN A 113 -21.18 -11.47 27.80
N TRP A 114 -21.29 -12.65 27.19
CA TRP A 114 -22.53 -13.18 26.63
C TRP A 114 -22.66 -14.65 27.03
N ILE A 115 -23.04 -14.88 28.29
CA ILE A 115 -23.70 -16.11 28.76
C ILE A 115 -24.84 -15.66 29.67
#